data_AF-B8FBB3-F1
#
_entry.id   AF-B8FBB3-F1
#
_cell.length_a   1.000
_cell.length_b   1.000
_cell.length_c   1.000
_cell.angle_alpha   90.00
_cell.angle_beta   90.00
_cell.angle_gamma   90.00
#
_symmetry.space_group_name_H-M   'P 1'
#
loop_
_entity.id
_entity.type
_entity.pdbx_description
1 polymer ?
#
loop_
_entity_poly.entity_id
_entity_poly.type
_entity_poly.pdbx_seq_one_letter_code
_entity_poly.pdbx_strand_id
1 'polypeptide(L)'
;MRKRLIIAALTLACIHFALLFGSIVIAFGATMERFDDSSREKSCIERIADHAADILIEPAKSIFTPWMSVHTPTFVEWGILLINSLIWGILPVLIAAGMRWVMMRKFQE
;
A
#
# COMPACT_ATOMS: atom_id res chain seq x y z
N MET A 1 -0.69 26.81 -0.40
CA MET A 1 -0.04 25.65 0.26
C MET A 1 -0.95 24.41 0.35
N ARG A 2 -2.17 24.51 0.88
CA ARG A 2 -3.09 23.35 1.03
C ARG A 2 -3.28 22.51 -0.24
N LYS A 3 -3.54 23.15 -1.39
CA LYS A 3 -3.68 22.45 -2.69
C LYS A 3 -2.47 21.60 -3.06
N ARG A 4 -1.25 22.08 -2.81
CA ARG A 4 -0.01 21.34 -3.12
C ARG A 4 0.16 20.11 -2.23
N LEU A 5 -0.21 20.21 -0.94
CA LEU A 5 -0.17 19.07 -0.02
C LEU A 5 -1.20 18.00 -0.41
N ILE A 6 -2.41 18.40 -0.80
CA ILE A 6 -3.44 17.47 -1.29
C ILE A 6 -2.95 16.75 -2.55
N ILE A 7 -2.41 17.48 -3.53
CA ILE A 7 -1.88 16.88 -4.76
C ILE A 7 -0.76 15.89 -4.42
N ALA A 8 0.19 16.27 -3.57
CA ALA A 8 1.27 15.37 -3.17
C ALA A 8 0.76 14.10 -2.49
N ALA A 9 -0.22 14.22 -1.58
CA ALA A 9 -0.82 13.09 -0.88
C ALA A 9 -1.54 12.14 -1.85
N LEU A 10 -2.33 12.68 -2.78
CA LEU A 10 -3.01 11.89 -3.80
C LEU A 10 -2.02 11.22 -4.76
N THR A 11 -0.98 11.92 -5.19
CA THR A 11 0.07 11.33 -6.05
C THR A 11 0.76 10.15 -5.34
N LEU A 12 1.14 10.31 -4.06
CA LEU A 12 1.74 9.24 -3.29
C LEU A 12 0.77 8.07 -3.08
N ALA A 13 -0.50 8.35 -2.79
CA ALA A 13 -1.52 7.31 -2.65
C ALA A 13 -1.72 6.52 -3.95
N CYS A 14 -1.76 7.20 -5.10
CA CYS A 14 -1.88 6.55 -6.42
C CYS A 14 -0.64 5.70 -6.75
N ILE A 15 0.56 6.22 -6.50
CA ILE A 15 1.81 5.45 -6.70
C ILE A 15 1.80 4.21 -5.81
N HIS A 16 1.46 4.39 -4.53
CA HIS A 16 1.37 3.29 -3.57
C HIS A 16 0.36 2.24 -4.03
N PHE A 17 -0.86 2.66 -4.40
CA PHE A 17 -1.90 1.74 -4.86
C PHE A 17 -1.47 0.97 -6.10
N ALA A 18 -0.83 1.64 -7.07
CA ALA A 18 -0.32 0.98 -8.28
C ALA A 18 0.76 -0.07 -7.96
N LEU A 19 1.68 0.24 -7.03
CA LEU A 19 2.70 -0.70 -6.58
C LEU A 19 2.07 -1.90 -5.86
N LEU A 20 1.17 -1.66 -4.90
CA LEU A 20 0.49 -2.72 -4.16
C LEU A 20 -0.31 -3.63 -5.09
N PHE A 21 -1.11 -3.03 -5.98
CA PHE A 21 -1.92 -3.78 -6.93
C PHE A 21 -1.05 -4.58 -7.90
N GLY A 22 0.01 -3.96 -8.45
CA GLY A 22 0.96 -4.64 -9.33
C GLY A 22 1.64 -5.82 -8.65
N SER A 23 2.09 -5.65 -7.41
CA SER A 23 2.68 -6.73 -6.61
C SER A 23 1.68 -7.88 -6.37
N ILE A 24 0.43 -7.58 -6.03
CA ILE A 24 -0.62 -8.60 -5.84
C ILE A 24 -0.88 -9.35 -7.15
N VAL A 25 -0.99 -8.66 -8.29
CA VAL A 25 -1.25 -9.29 -9.59
C VAL A 25 -0.10 -10.23 -9.98
N ILE A 26 1.16 -9.81 -9.80
CA ILE A 26 2.33 -10.64 -10.09
C ILE A 26 2.36 -11.87 -9.16
N ALA A 27 2.18 -11.67 -7.85
CA ALA A 27 2.18 -12.75 -6.87
C ALA A 27 1.07 -13.77 -7.13
N PHE A 28 -0.12 -13.29 -7.48
CA PHE A 28 -1.26 -14.12 -7.84
C PHE A 28 -1.01 -14.91 -9.13
N GLY A 29 -0.55 -14.24 -10.20
CA GLY A 29 -0.23 -14.90 -11.47
C GLY A 29 0.84 -15.98 -11.33
N ALA A 30 1.91 -15.69 -10.60
CA ALA A 30 2.96 -16.67 -10.32
C ALA A 30 2.46 -17.86 -9.48
N THR A 31 1.48 -17.62 -8.62
CA THR A 31 0.84 -18.69 -7.85
C THR A 31 -0.02 -19.56 -8.75
N MET A 32 -0.76 -18.99 -9.70
CA MET A 32 -1.50 -19.76 -10.71
C MET A 32 -0.58 -20.63 -11.57
N GLU A 33 0.54 -20.08 -12.05
CA GLU A 33 1.51 -20.86 -12.83
C GLU A 33 2.09 -22.04 -12.04
N ARG A 34 2.25 -21.90 -10.71
CA ARG A 34 2.68 -23.01 -9.84
C ARG A 34 1.60 -24.04 -9.53
N PHE A 35 0.32 -23.69 -9.67
CA PHE A 35 -0.75 -24.68 -9.60
C PHE A 35 -0.70 -25.63 -10.80
N ASP A 36 -0.28 -25.14 -11.96
CA ASP A 36 -0.13 -25.94 -13.18
C ASP A 36 1.21 -26.71 -13.23
N ASP A 37 2.29 -26.11 -12.71
CA ASP A 37 3.60 -26.78 -12.57
C ASP A 37 4.14 -26.62 -11.14
N SER A 38 3.89 -27.63 -10.32
CA SER A 38 4.31 -27.64 -8.91
C SER A 38 5.83 -27.72 -8.71
N SER A 39 6.61 -28.03 -9.75
CA SER A 39 8.08 -28.12 -9.68
C SER A 39 8.78 -26.78 -9.93
N ARG A 40 8.03 -25.75 -10.35
CA ARG A 40 8.57 -24.43 -10.67
C ARG A 40 9.03 -23.67 -9.44
N GLU A 41 10.31 -23.30 -9.42
CA GLU A 41 10.88 -22.47 -8.37
C GLU A 41 10.45 -20.99 -8.49
N LYS A 42 10.40 -20.29 -7.35
CA LYS A 42 10.09 -18.85 -7.31
C LYS A 42 11.19 -18.04 -8.00
N SER A 43 10.82 -17.26 -9.01
CA SER A 43 11.74 -16.32 -9.63
C SER A 43 12.08 -15.14 -8.71
N CYS A 44 13.17 -14.41 -9.00
CA CYS A 44 13.55 -13.24 -8.23
C CYS A 44 12.44 -12.17 -8.20
N ILE A 45 11.77 -11.95 -9.34
CA ILE A 45 10.69 -10.97 -9.48
C ILE A 45 9.51 -11.32 -8.58
N GLU A 46 9.15 -12.59 -8.49
CA GLU A 46 8.07 -13.07 -7.63
C GLU A 46 8.40 -12.88 -6.15
N ARG A 47 9.64 -13.18 -5.75
CA ARG A 47 10.07 -12.96 -4.37
C ARG A 47 10.00 -11.49 -3.99
N ILE A 48 10.40 -10.60 -4.90
CA ILE A 48 10.29 -9.15 -4.71
C ILE A 48 8.82 -8.74 -4.64
N ALA A 49 7.97 -9.25 -5.52
CA ALA A 49 6.55 -8.93 -5.54
C ALA A 49 5.82 -9.38 -4.26
N ASP A 50 6.10 -10.60 -3.78
CA ASP A 50 5.57 -11.13 -2.52
C ASP A 50 5.98 -10.23 -1.35
N HIS A 51 7.27 -9.92 -1.22
CA HIS A 51 7.76 -9.04 -0.15
C HIS A 51 7.21 -7.62 -0.25
N ALA A 52 7.10 -7.08 -1.46
CA ALA A 52 6.53 -5.76 -1.68
C ALA A 52 5.04 -5.73 -1.30
N ALA A 53 4.25 -6.73 -1.71
CA ALA A 53 2.85 -6.84 -1.32
C ALA A 53 2.71 -6.92 0.22
N ASP A 54 3.55 -7.72 0.87
CA ASP A 54 3.55 -7.88 2.33
C ASP A 54 3.83 -6.58 3.08
N ILE A 55 4.71 -5.72 2.56
CA ILE A 55 5.03 -4.42 3.17
C ILE A 55 3.94 -3.40 2.86
N LEU A 56 3.53 -3.32 1.58
CA LEU A 56 2.61 -2.29 1.10
C LEU A 56 1.18 -2.50 1.63
N ILE A 57 0.80 -3.71 2.03
CA ILE A 57 -0.52 -3.98 2.59
C ILE A 57 -0.65 -3.58 4.06
N GLU A 58 0.44 -3.29 4.77
CA GLU A 58 0.37 -2.73 6.12
C GLU A 58 -0.17 -1.29 6.09
N PRO A 59 -0.97 -0.85 7.09
CA PRO A 59 -1.46 -1.60 8.24
C PRO A 59 -2.71 -2.45 7.96
N ALA A 60 -3.28 -2.40 6.75
CA ALA A 60 -4.52 -3.11 6.43
C ALA A 60 -4.42 -4.63 6.61
N LYS A 61 -3.22 -5.22 6.55
CA LYS A 61 -2.96 -6.64 6.87
C LYS A 61 -3.60 -7.08 8.20
N SER A 62 -3.58 -6.21 9.21
CA SER A 62 -4.17 -6.48 10.52
C SER A 62 -5.70 -6.66 10.50
N ILE A 63 -6.36 -6.14 9.46
CA ILE A 63 -7.81 -6.20 9.27
C ILE A 63 -8.19 -7.46 8.48
N PHE A 64 -7.34 -7.89 7.55
CA PHE A 64 -7.52 -9.09 6.71
C PHE A 64 -7.36 -10.38 7.52
N THR A 65 -8.39 -10.69 8.30
CA THR A 65 -8.51 -11.94 9.07
C THR A 65 -9.35 -12.98 8.30
N PRO A 66 -9.23 -14.29 8.63
CA PRO A 66 -10.08 -15.32 8.03
C PRO A 66 -11.58 -15.05 8.18
N TRP A 67 -11.98 -14.44 9.30
CA TRP A 67 -13.37 -14.04 9.52
C TRP A 67 -13.82 -12.99 8.49
N MET A 68 -12.98 -11.98 8.26
CA MET A 68 -13.25 -10.92 7.30
C MET A 68 -13.44 -11.49 5.89
N SER A 69 -12.54 -12.35 5.42
CA SER A 69 -12.59 -12.91 4.06
C SER A 69 -13.83 -13.77 3.79
N VAL A 70 -14.49 -14.28 4.84
CA VAL A 70 -15.73 -15.07 4.70
C VAL A 70 -16.99 -14.20 4.77
N HIS A 71 -16.98 -13.15 5.61
CA HIS A 71 -18.19 -12.39 5.95
C HIS A 71 -18.26 -11.01 5.28
N THR A 72 -17.19 -10.60 4.59
CA THR A 72 -17.07 -9.24 4.06
C THR A 72 -17.21 -9.28 2.55
N PRO A 73 -18.10 -8.47 1.96
CA PRO A 73 -18.21 -8.39 0.51
C PRO A 73 -16.89 -7.92 -0.12
N THR A 74 -16.55 -8.46 -1.29
CA THR A 74 -15.31 -8.13 -2.01
C THR A 74 -15.10 -6.63 -2.23
N PHE A 75 -16.17 -5.86 -2.49
CA PHE A 75 -16.04 -4.40 -2.68
C PHE A 75 -15.53 -3.67 -1.42
N VAL A 76 -15.81 -4.21 -0.23
CA VAL A 76 -15.34 -3.65 1.04
C VAL A 76 -13.85 -3.96 1.22
N GLU A 77 -13.39 -5.15 0.83
CA GLU A 77 -11.96 -5.50 0.82
C GLU A 77 -11.15 -4.54 -0.07
N TRP A 78 -11.65 -4.27 -1.28
CA TRP A 78 -11.06 -3.27 -2.17
C TRP A 78 -11.11 -1.86 -1.57
N GLY A 79 -12.20 -1.51 -0.89
CA GLY A 79 -12.32 -0.26 -0.15
C GLY A 79 -11.23 -0.11 0.92
N ILE A 80 -10.91 -1.19 1.63
CA ILE A 80 -9.86 -1.20 2.65
C ILE A 80 -8.47 -1.04 2.03
N LEU A 81 -8.20 -1.69 0.89
CA LEU A 81 -6.93 -1.49 0.15
C LEU A 81 -6.78 -0.05 -0.38
N LEU A 82 -7.89 0.57 -0.80
CA LEU A 82 -7.89 1.98 -1.21
C LEU A 82 -7.60 2.90 -0.01
N ILE A 83 -8.26 2.68 1.12
CA ILE A 83 -8.02 3.43 2.37
C ILE A 83 -6.56 3.25 2.82
N ASN A 84 -6.02 2.03 2.75
CA ASN A 84 -4.63 1.74 3.05
C ASN A 84 -3.68 2.62 2.24
N SER A 85 -3.93 2.72 0.94
CA SER A 85 -3.11 3.55 0.05
C SER A 85 -3.27 5.05 0.33
N LEU A 86 -4.47 5.50 0.70
CA LEU A 86 -4.69 6.88 1.16
C LEU A 86 -3.91 7.19 2.43
N ILE A 87 -3.81 6.26 3.38
CA ILE A 87 -3.00 6.43 4.60
C ILE A 87 -1.53 6.65 4.22
N TRP A 88 -0.98 5.80 3.34
CA TRP A 88 0.39 5.95 2.84
C TRP A 88 0.65 7.23 2.06
N GLY A 89 -0.37 7.80 1.41
CA GLY A 89 -0.26 9.11 0.77
C GLY A 89 -0.33 10.28 1.75
N ILE A 90 -1.30 10.25 2.66
CA ILE A 90 -1.63 11.37 3.56
C ILE A 90 -0.61 11.49 4.69
N LEU A 91 -0.27 10.38 5.34
CA LEU A 91 0.52 10.40 6.58
C LEU A 91 1.93 11.01 6.37
N PRO A 92 2.73 10.62 5.36
CA PRO A 92 4.03 11.23 5.13
C PRO A 92 3.95 12.74 4.83
N VAL A 93 2.91 13.16 4.11
CA VAL A 93 2.69 14.59 3.79
C VAL A 93 2.38 15.39 5.04
N LEU A 94 1.56 14.85 5.95
CA LEU A 94 1.27 15.48 7.24
C LEU A 94 2.52 15.58 8.11
N ILE A 95 3.32 14.51 8.19
CA ILE A 95 4.58 14.50 8.94
C ILE A 95 5.53 15.56 8.39
N ALA A 96 5.75 15.60 7.07
CA ALA A 96 6.62 16.58 6.44
C ALA A 96 6.15 18.02 6.65
N ALA A 97 4.83 18.27 6.55
CA ALA A 97 4.25 19.58 6.82
C ALA A 97 4.42 20.00 8.29
N GLY A 98 4.24 19.06 9.24
CA GLY A 98 4.45 19.27 10.67
C GLY A 98 5.90 19.59 11.00
N MET A 99 6.86 18.82 10.46
CA MET A 99 8.30 19.06 10.64
C MET A 99 8.69 20.45 10.14
N ARG A 100 8.23 20.83 8.94
CA ARG A 100 8.48 22.16 8.39
C ARG A 100 7.95 23.27 9.30
N TRP A 101 6.76 23.08 9.86
CA TRP A 101 6.16 24.05 10.78
C TRP A 101 6.96 24.20 12.07
N VAL A 102 7.40 23.09 12.68
CA VAL A 102 8.26 23.10 13.88
C VAL A 102 9.58 23.82 13.61
N MET A 103 10.22 23.53 12.46
CA MET A 103 11.47 24.20 12.09
C MET A 103 11.29 25.71 11.94
N MET A 104 10.22 26.17 11.28
CA MET A 104 9.98 27.60 11.11
C MET A 104 9.76 28.33 12.45
N ARG A 105 9.14 27.69 13.45
CA ARG A 105 8.98 28.30 14.78
C ARG A 105 10.30 28.49 15.52
N LYS A 106 11.22 27.52 15.45
CA LYS A 106 12.54 27.61 16.11
C LYS A 106 13.43 28.75 15.60
N PHE A 107 13.19 29.27 14.40
CA PHE A 107 13.96 30.39 13.82
C PHE A 107 13.31 31.76 14.07
N GLN A 108 12.23 31.82 14.85
CA GLN A 108 11.53 33.06 15.20
C GLN A 108 11.67 33.42 16.69
N GLU A 109 12.28 32.52 17.47
CA GLU A 109 12.69 32.72 18.88
C GLU A 109 14.20 32.99 18.93
#